data_AF-A0A1V2MEZ5-F1
#
_entry.id   AF-A0A1V2MEZ5-F1
#
_cell.length_a   1.000
_cell.length_b   1.000
_cell.length_c   1.000
_cell.angle_alpha   90.00
_cell.angle_beta   90.00
_cell.angle_gamma   90.00
#
_symmetry.space_group_name_H-M   'P 1'
#
loop_
_entity.id
_entity.type
_entity.pdbx_description
1 polymer ?
#
loop_
_entity_poly.entity_id
_entity_poly.type
_entity_poly.pdbx_seq_one_letter_code
_entity_poly.pdbx_strand_id
1 'polypeptide(L)'
;MASTYTPLGVELQATGENAGTWGTKTNTNLQILEQISGGFTQQAVSDSGDTDLSVSDGSTGATLAHRMIEFTGTLSAGRNVTIPIDVQTFYFLKNSTSGSQTVTFKYVSGSGSSVAVGSGETKLVFASANDGTNPDILDTGFGTGDVTLTGTQTLTNKTLTSPKIGTSILDTNGNELFKLTATSSAVNEITYNNAATGNKPTLTASGDDSNIGISIQPKGTGTITIDALTFPAADGSSGQILQTNGSGVLSFTTPSSGISMGKAIAAAIVFG
;
A
#
# COMPACT_ATOMS: atom_id res chain seq x y z
N MET A 1 -17.10 21.69 52.01
CA MET A 1 -16.00 22.26 51.23
C MET A 1 -16.25 21.80 49.79
N ALA A 2 -15.83 22.56 48.78
CA ALA A 2 -16.28 22.27 47.42
C ALA A 2 -15.57 21.00 46.94
N SER A 3 -16.33 19.97 46.53
CA SER A 3 -15.70 18.79 45.95
C SER A 3 -14.96 19.21 44.67
N THR A 4 -13.68 18.86 44.60
CA THR A 4 -12.83 19.09 43.43
C THR A 4 -12.85 17.85 42.56
N TYR A 5 -13.13 18.01 41.27
CA TYR A 5 -13.09 16.93 40.30
C TYR A 5 -11.66 16.70 39.79
N THR A 6 -11.36 15.47 39.37
CA THR A 6 -10.17 15.20 38.54
C THR A 6 -10.36 15.80 37.15
N PRO A 7 -9.29 15.97 36.35
CA PRO A 7 -9.42 16.39 34.95
C PRO A 7 -10.28 15.45 34.08
N LEU A 8 -10.60 14.25 34.56
CA LEU A 8 -11.48 13.28 33.88
C LEU A 8 -12.87 13.22 34.53
N GLY A 9 -13.25 14.23 35.32
CA GLY A 9 -14.59 14.38 35.88
C GLY A 9 -14.91 13.49 37.08
N VAL A 10 -13.93 12.77 37.65
CA VAL A 10 -14.14 11.94 38.86
C VAL A 10 -14.17 12.83 40.10
N GLU A 11 -15.18 12.67 40.94
CA GLU A 11 -15.34 13.48 42.15
C GLU A 11 -14.35 13.07 43.25
N LEU A 12 -13.46 13.96 43.69
CA LEU A 12 -12.56 13.68 44.81
C LEU A 12 -13.30 13.83 46.14
N GLN A 13 -13.21 12.80 46.98
CA GLN A 13 -13.81 12.78 48.32
C GLN A 13 -12.80 13.26 49.36
N ALA A 14 -13.09 14.37 50.05
CA ALA A 14 -12.27 14.85 51.16
C ALA A 14 -12.69 14.24 52.51
N THR A 15 -11.77 14.26 53.48
CA THR A 15 -12.03 13.71 54.82
C THR A 15 -13.19 14.45 55.50
N GLY A 16 -14.22 13.69 55.91
CA GLY A 16 -15.40 14.23 56.58
C GLY A 16 -16.48 14.78 55.64
N GLU A 17 -16.25 14.83 54.32
CA GLU A 17 -17.27 15.22 53.33
C GLU A 17 -18.16 14.06 52.90
N ASN A 18 -19.35 14.38 52.36
CA ASN A 18 -20.29 13.40 51.80
C ASN A 18 -20.63 12.24 52.77
N ALA A 19 -20.62 12.52 54.07
CA ALA A 19 -21.04 11.56 55.10
C ALA A 19 -22.51 11.17 54.89
N GLY A 20 -22.77 9.87 54.76
CA GLY A 20 -24.09 9.33 54.43
C GLY A 20 -24.42 9.28 52.93
N THR A 21 -23.64 9.93 52.06
CA THR A 21 -23.81 9.89 50.58
C THR A 21 -22.62 9.27 49.85
N TRP A 22 -21.60 8.81 50.59
CA TRP A 22 -20.37 8.23 50.06
C TRP A 22 -20.63 7.03 49.14
N GLY A 23 -21.59 6.17 49.47
CA GLY A 23 -21.98 5.05 48.62
C GLY A 23 -22.45 5.50 47.23
N THR A 24 -23.29 6.54 47.18
CA THR A 24 -23.74 7.13 45.91
C THR A 24 -22.58 7.73 45.13
N LYS A 25 -21.72 8.53 45.78
CA LYS A 25 -20.57 9.17 45.12
C LYS A 25 -19.56 8.17 44.57
N THR A 26 -19.24 7.15 45.34
CA THR A 26 -18.34 6.07 44.91
C THR A 26 -18.94 5.31 43.74
N ASN A 27 -20.23 4.98 43.78
CA ASN A 27 -20.90 4.32 42.66
C ASN A 27 -20.86 5.19 41.39
N THR A 28 -21.14 6.49 41.50
CA THR A 28 -21.03 7.43 40.36
C THR A 28 -19.60 7.46 39.79
N ASN A 29 -18.58 7.59 40.65
CA ASN A 29 -17.18 7.58 40.20
C ASN A 29 -16.80 6.27 39.50
N LEU A 30 -17.26 5.12 40.01
CA LEU A 30 -17.04 3.82 39.38
C LEU A 30 -17.74 3.73 38.01
N GLN A 31 -18.96 4.29 37.89
CA GLN A 31 -19.68 4.38 36.62
C GLN A 31 -18.99 5.31 35.61
N ILE A 32 -18.33 6.38 36.07
CA ILE A 32 -17.50 7.24 35.21
C ILE A 32 -16.29 6.45 34.69
N LEU A 33 -15.62 5.68 35.54
CA LEU A 33 -14.52 4.80 35.11
C LEU A 33 -14.98 3.70 34.14
N GLU A 34 -16.19 3.16 34.32
CA GLU A 34 -16.78 2.17 33.43
C GLU A 34 -16.92 2.71 32.00
N GLN A 35 -17.37 3.97 31.84
CA GLN A 35 -17.50 4.62 30.54
C GLN A 35 -16.17 4.71 29.78
N ILE A 36 -15.05 4.80 30.50
CA ILE A 36 -13.71 4.84 29.89
C ILE A 36 -13.22 3.41 29.57
N SER A 37 -13.50 2.43 30.43
CA SER A 37 -12.92 1.08 30.40
C SER A 37 -13.70 0.07 29.54
N GLY A 38 -15.03 0.10 29.56
CA GLY A 38 -15.90 -0.70 28.68
C GLY A 38 -16.46 0.08 27.50
N GLY A 39 -16.04 1.35 27.35
CA GLY A 39 -16.71 2.50 26.74
C GLY A 39 -17.29 2.41 25.34
N PHE A 40 -18.20 1.49 25.07
CA PHE A 40 -19.07 1.53 23.90
C PHE A 40 -20.29 2.41 24.16
N THR A 41 -20.64 3.23 23.19
CA THR A 41 -21.92 3.95 23.17
C THR A 41 -22.36 4.24 21.73
N GLN A 42 -23.65 4.48 21.56
CA GLN A 42 -24.22 4.94 20.29
C GLN A 42 -24.61 6.40 20.38
N GLN A 43 -24.30 7.16 19.33
CA GLN A 43 -24.69 8.55 19.18
C GLN A 43 -25.49 8.72 17.89
N ALA A 44 -26.77 9.04 18.04
CA ALA A 44 -27.57 9.47 16.89
C ALA A 44 -27.02 10.80 16.36
N VAL A 45 -26.72 10.86 15.07
CA VAL A 45 -26.27 12.06 14.37
C VAL A 45 -27.48 12.73 13.71
N SER A 46 -27.65 14.02 13.97
CA SER A 46 -28.75 14.80 13.41
C SER A 46 -28.57 15.02 11.89
N ASP A 47 -29.64 14.88 11.12
CA ASP A 47 -29.64 15.25 9.69
C ASP A 47 -29.96 16.74 9.45
N SER A 48 -29.92 17.59 10.47
CA SER A 48 -30.24 19.03 10.34
C SER A 48 -29.20 19.97 10.95
N GLY A 49 -28.06 19.46 11.41
CA GLY A 49 -27.00 20.28 11.99
C GLY A 49 -25.85 19.46 12.56
N ASP A 50 -24.94 20.15 13.24
CA ASP A 50 -23.83 19.53 13.95
C ASP A 50 -24.36 18.82 15.21
N THR A 51 -23.73 17.70 15.56
CA THR A 51 -24.02 16.96 16.79
C THR A 51 -22.87 17.19 17.76
N ASP A 52 -23.09 18.05 18.76
CA ASP A 52 -22.06 18.41 19.73
C ASP A 52 -22.04 17.42 20.88
N LEU A 53 -20.87 16.84 21.17
CA LEU A 53 -20.65 15.99 22.32
C LEU A 53 -20.03 16.82 23.44
N SER A 54 -20.55 16.70 24.65
CA SER A 54 -20.00 17.35 25.83
C SER A 54 -20.05 16.40 27.03
N VAL A 55 -19.24 16.69 28.04
CA VAL A 55 -19.30 16.03 29.33
C VAL A 55 -19.21 17.10 30.41
N SER A 56 -19.99 16.94 31.47
CA SER A 56 -19.86 17.74 32.68
C SER A 56 -19.14 16.92 33.75
N ASP A 57 -18.39 17.59 34.61
CA ASP A 57 -17.75 16.95 35.75
C ASP A 57 -18.77 16.22 36.64
N GLY A 58 -18.45 15.00 37.05
CA GLY A 58 -19.31 14.16 37.87
C GLY A 58 -20.54 13.57 37.15
N SER A 59 -20.71 13.82 35.85
CA SER A 59 -21.82 13.26 35.08
C SER A 59 -21.53 11.84 34.60
N THR A 60 -22.58 11.01 34.53
CA THR A 60 -22.52 9.68 33.92
C THR A 60 -23.27 9.66 32.59
N GLY A 61 -22.90 8.74 31.71
CA GLY A 61 -23.60 8.48 30.44
C GLY A 61 -23.30 9.47 29.31
N ALA A 62 -22.37 10.41 29.49
CA ALA A 62 -21.97 11.32 28.43
C ALA A 62 -21.25 10.58 27.29
N THR A 63 -21.75 10.70 26.06
CA THR A 63 -21.15 10.06 24.88
C THR A 63 -19.65 10.39 24.75
N LEU A 64 -19.26 11.65 24.98
CA LEU A 64 -17.88 12.13 24.89
C LEU A 64 -16.89 11.37 25.79
N ALA A 65 -17.37 10.83 26.92
CA ALA A 65 -16.54 10.12 27.90
C ALA A 65 -16.15 8.70 27.44
N HIS A 66 -16.85 8.16 26.44
CA HIS A 66 -16.65 6.80 25.92
C HIS A 66 -15.49 6.75 24.94
N ARG A 67 -14.80 5.60 24.84
CA ARG A 67 -13.67 5.41 23.91
C ARG A 67 -14.06 4.73 22.61
N MET A 68 -15.25 4.17 22.52
CA MET A 68 -15.84 3.61 21.31
C MET A 68 -17.21 4.23 21.08
N ILE A 69 -17.34 5.03 20.02
CA ILE A 69 -18.57 5.75 19.68
C ILE A 69 -19.03 5.27 18.31
N GLU A 70 -20.25 4.74 18.26
CA GLU A 70 -20.92 4.37 17.02
C GLU A 70 -21.95 5.44 16.65
N PHE A 71 -21.73 6.09 15.51
CA PHE A 71 -22.65 7.06 14.94
C PHE A 71 -23.79 6.35 14.23
N THR A 72 -25.03 6.69 14.58
CA THR A 72 -26.25 6.10 14.04
C THR A 72 -27.20 7.19 13.53
N GLY A 73 -28.26 6.79 12.84
CA GLY A 73 -29.22 7.71 12.21
C GLY A 73 -29.24 7.59 10.69
N THR A 74 -30.08 8.38 10.04
CA THR A 74 -30.22 8.44 8.59
C THR A 74 -29.86 9.83 8.13
N LEU A 75 -28.87 9.93 7.24
CA LEU A 75 -28.31 11.20 6.79
C LEU A 75 -28.56 11.41 5.29
N SER A 76 -28.93 12.63 4.91
CA SER A 76 -29.08 13.04 3.52
C SER A 76 -27.89 13.88 3.02
N ALA A 77 -27.07 14.41 3.92
CA ALA A 77 -25.82 15.13 3.64
C ALA A 77 -24.72 14.74 4.65
N GLY A 78 -23.47 15.11 4.37
CA GLY A 78 -22.39 14.98 5.35
C GLY A 78 -22.68 15.81 6.60
N ARG A 79 -22.32 15.28 7.78
CA ARG A 79 -22.59 15.92 9.08
C ARG A 79 -21.35 15.98 9.95
N ASN A 80 -21.32 16.95 10.86
CA ASN A 80 -20.25 17.02 11.84
C ASN A 80 -20.71 16.46 13.18
N VAL A 81 -19.78 15.79 13.85
CA VAL A 81 -19.85 15.52 15.28
C VAL A 81 -18.71 16.29 15.91
N THR A 82 -19.01 17.14 16.89
CA THR A 82 -18.00 18.03 17.47
C THR A 82 -17.69 17.72 18.93
N ILE A 83 -16.49 18.08 19.36
CA ILE A 83 -16.05 18.00 20.75
C ILE A 83 -15.44 19.34 21.22
N PRO A 84 -15.42 19.63 22.54
CA PRO A 84 -14.77 20.83 23.08
C PRO A 84 -13.28 20.88 22.76
N ILE A 85 -12.77 22.10 22.60
CA ILE A 85 -11.41 22.41 22.11
C ILE A 85 -10.27 21.86 22.99
N ASP A 86 -10.57 21.61 24.27
CA ASP A 86 -9.65 21.15 25.31
C ASP A 86 -9.67 19.62 25.50
N VAL A 87 -10.50 18.89 24.76
CA VAL A 87 -10.55 17.43 24.87
C VAL A 87 -9.25 16.82 24.37
N GLN A 88 -8.54 16.12 25.26
CA GLN A 88 -7.33 15.38 24.96
C GLN A 88 -7.49 13.88 25.24
N THR A 89 -7.72 13.06 24.20
CA THR A 89 -7.89 11.61 24.35
C THR A 89 -7.83 10.85 23.02
N PHE A 90 -8.24 9.57 22.99
CA PHE A 90 -8.40 8.76 21.79
C PHE A 90 -9.83 8.21 21.68
N TYR A 91 -10.25 7.89 20.45
CA TYR A 91 -11.55 7.30 20.15
C TYR A 91 -11.46 6.25 19.03
N PHE A 92 -12.19 5.15 19.20
CA PHE A 92 -12.67 4.31 18.12
C PHE A 92 -14.01 4.86 17.64
N LEU A 93 -14.07 5.28 16.39
CA LEU A 93 -15.26 5.86 15.77
C LEU A 93 -15.79 4.89 14.72
N LYS A 94 -17.08 4.56 14.80
CA LYS A 94 -17.77 3.77 13.78
C LYS A 94 -18.87 4.63 13.17
N ASN A 95 -18.90 4.74 11.85
CA ASN A 95 -20.05 5.34 11.17
C ASN A 95 -21.00 4.22 10.69
N SER A 96 -22.09 4.03 11.41
CA SER A 96 -23.18 3.09 11.08
C SER A 96 -24.45 3.83 10.64
N THR A 97 -24.32 5.10 10.22
CA THR A 97 -25.44 5.86 9.65
C THR A 97 -25.87 5.26 8.31
N SER A 98 -27.14 5.44 7.95
CA SER A 98 -27.65 5.12 6.60
C SER A 98 -27.68 6.37 5.71
N GLY A 99 -27.76 6.16 4.39
CA GLY A 99 -27.72 7.24 3.39
C GLY A 99 -26.35 7.47 2.75
N SER A 100 -25.35 6.66 3.11
CA SER A 100 -24.00 6.65 2.52
C SER A 100 -23.21 7.95 2.71
N GLN A 101 -23.51 8.71 3.76
CA GLN A 101 -22.86 9.99 4.05
C GLN A 101 -21.70 9.87 5.03
N THR A 102 -20.78 10.82 4.93
CA THR A 102 -19.63 10.96 5.83
C THR A 102 -20.02 11.71 7.11
N VAL A 103 -19.58 11.18 8.25
CA VAL A 103 -19.58 11.90 9.53
C VAL A 103 -18.19 12.46 9.77
N THR A 104 -18.05 13.77 9.87
CA THR A 104 -16.78 14.45 10.17
C THR A 104 -16.66 14.68 11.65
N PHE A 105 -15.69 14.04 12.29
CA PHE A 105 -15.37 14.26 13.69
C PHE A 105 -14.32 15.37 13.83
N LYS A 106 -14.63 16.40 14.62
CA LYS A 106 -13.80 17.61 14.72
C LYS A 106 -13.96 18.30 16.08
N TYR A 107 -13.11 19.29 16.34
CA TYR A 107 -13.40 20.24 17.42
C TYR A 107 -14.50 21.20 17.00
N VAL A 108 -15.27 21.67 17.98
CA VAL A 108 -16.41 22.60 17.80
C VAL A 108 -15.99 23.94 17.17
N SER A 109 -14.73 24.33 17.34
CA SER A 109 -14.13 25.53 16.77
C SER A 109 -12.66 25.30 16.39
N GLY A 110 -12.05 26.30 15.76
CA GLY A 110 -10.68 26.23 15.26
C GLY A 110 -10.59 25.72 13.82
N SER A 111 -9.42 25.89 13.23
CA SER A 111 -9.10 25.47 11.86
C SER A 111 -8.14 24.28 11.79
N GLY A 112 -7.93 23.57 12.91
CA GLY A 112 -7.13 22.37 12.94
C GLY A 112 -7.77 21.22 12.16
N SER A 113 -7.05 20.12 12.07
CA SER A 113 -7.42 18.95 11.28
C SER A 113 -8.66 18.26 11.84
N SER A 114 -9.49 17.76 10.93
CA SER A 114 -10.68 16.95 11.24
C SER A 114 -10.58 15.58 10.57
N VAL A 115 -11.30 14.59 11.10
CA VAL A 115 -11.33 13.24 10.53
C VAL A 115 -12.70 12.93 9.94
N ALA A 116 -12.74 12.63 8.64
CA ALA A 116 -13.91 12.13 7.95
C ALA A 116 -14.06 10.62 8.17
N VAL A 117 -15.18 10.18 8.74
CA VAL A 117 -15.53 8.76 8.91
C VAL A 117 -16.58 8.41 7.86
N GLY A 118 -16.17 7.72 6.79
CA GLY A 118 -17.08 7.31 5.71
C GLY A 118 -18.14 6.31 6.19
N SER A 119 -19.26 6.23 5.48
CA SER A 119 -20.33 5.27 5.81
C SER A 119 -19.79 3.84 5.89
N GLY A 120 -20.04 3.15 7.01
CA GLY A 120 -19.55 1.80 7.26
C GLY A 120 -18.09 1.72 7.70
N GLU A 121 -17.34 2.83 7.75
CA GLU A 121 -15.94 2.83 8.17
C GLU A 121 -15.80 2.82 9.69
N THR A 122 -14.67 2.30 10.16
CA THR A 122 -14.19 2.41 11.53
C THR A 122 -12.85 3.13 11.52
N LYS A 123 -12.63 4.10 12.41
CA LYS A 123 -11.35 4.81 12.57
C LYS A 123 -10.91 4.81 14.02
N LEU A 124 -9.60 4.77 14.24
CA LEU A 124 -8.98 5.09 15.52
C LEU A 124 -8.37 6.49 15.38
N VAL A 125 -8.74 7.40 16.28
CA VAL A 125 -8.31 8.80 16.22
C VAL A 125 -7.78 9.28 17.57
N PHE A 126 -6.92 10.28 17.53
CA PHE A 126 -6.49 11.05 18.70
C PHE A 126 -7.06 12.47 18.62
N ALA A 127 -7.83 12.85 19.63
CA ALA A 127 -8.12 14.25 19.95
C ALA A 127 -6.90 14.80 20.70
N SER A 128 -6.03 15.54 20.00
CA SER A 128 -4.71 15.88 20.53
C SER A 128 -4.68 17.10 21.46
N ALA A 129 -5.64 18.02 21.30
CA ALA A 129 -5.64 19.37 21.89
C ALA A 129 -4.27 20.07 21.78
N ASN A 130 -3.54 19.84 20.68
CA ASN A 130 -2.15 20.27 20.51
C ASN A 130 -1.98 21.78 20.31
N ASP A 131 -3.07 22.51 20.05
CA ASP A 131 -3.10 23.96 19.94
C ASP A 131 -4.38 24.50 20.63
N GLY A 132 -4.27 25.58 21.39
CA GLY A 132 -5.38 26.13 22.17
C GLY A 132 -6.45 26.86 21.35
N THR A 133 -6.22 27.08 20.05
CA THR A 133 -7.16 27.75 19.13
C THR A 133 -7.53 26.87 17.94
N ASN A 134 -6.58 26.09 17.42
CA ASN A 134 -6.74 25.27 16.22
C ASN A 134 -6.26 23.82 16.43
N PRO A 135 -6.81 23.08 17.40
CA PRO A 135 -6.34 21.74 17.70
C PRO A 135 -6.68 20.72 16.60
N ASP A 136 -5.85 19.70 16.49
CA ASP A 136 -5.98 18.64 15.47
C ASP A 136 -6.65 17.37 16.02
N ILE A 137 -7.53 16.78 15.21
CA ILE A 137 -7.89 15.36 15.30
C ILE A 137 -6.97 14.58 14.35
N LEU A 138 -6.21 13.63 14.88
CA LEU A 138 -5.29 12.79 14.11
C LEU A 138 -5.90 11.40 13.86
N ASP A 139 -6.03 10.99 12.60
CA ASP A 139 -6.37 9.62 12.20
C ASP A 139 -5.10 8.74 12.22
N THR A 140 -5.17 7.57 12.84
CA THR A 140 -4.04 6.63 12.86
C THR A 140 -3.90 5.83 11.56
N GLY A 141 -4.86 5.96 10.64
CA GLY A 141 -4.90 5.19 9.38
C GLY A 141 -5.30 3.72 9.58
N PHE A 142 -5.92 3.39 10.71
CA PHE A 142 -6.30 2.02 11.05
C PHE A 142 -7.21 1.43 9.95
N GLY A 143 -6.78 0.35 9.31
CA GLY A 143 -7.54 -0.35 8.27
C GLY A 143 -7.49 0.31 6.88
N THR A 144 -6.75 1.40 6.69
CA THR A 144 -6.57 2.06 5.39
C THR A 144 -5.14 1.90 4.88
N GLY A 145 -4.97 1.25 3.73
CA GLY A 145 -3.66 1.11 3.07
C GLY A 145 -2.77 -0.03 3.59
N ASP A 146 -3.24 -0.80 4.58
CA ASP A 146 -2.57 -1.99 5.06
C ASP A 146 -2.60 -3.10 4.00
N VAL A 147 -1.45 -3.76 3.79
CA VAL A 147 -1.37 -5.01 3.04
C VAL A 147 -2.05 -6.08 3.88
N THR A 148 -3.31 -6.37 3.55
CA THR A 148 -4.06 -7.41 4.27
C THR A 148 -3.51 -8.80 3.94
N LEU A 149 -3.70 -9.76 4.84
CA LEU A 149 -3.12 -11.10 4.70
C LEU A 149 -3.72 -11.91 3.53
N THR A 150 -4.95 -11.58 3.12
CA THR A 150 -5.72 -12.39 2.15
C THR A 150 -6.35 -11.59 1.01
N GLY A 151 -6.34 -10.26 1.07
CA GLY A 151 -6.89 -9.39 0.02
C GLY A 151 -5.91 -9.14 -1.12
N THR A 152 -6.45 -8.90 -2.32
CA THR A 152 -5.66 -8.33 -3.42
C THR A 152 -5.27 -6.90 -3.08
N GLN A 153 -3.97 -6.61 -3.11
CA GLN A 153 -3.45 -5.29 -2.79
C GLN A 153 -2.92 -4.60 -4.04
N THR A 154 -3.24 -3.31 -4.20
CA THR A 154 -2.61 -2.44 -5.21
C THR A 154 -1.60 -1.55 -4.50
N LEU A 155 -0.31 -1.77 -4.77
CA LEU A 155 0.77 -0.97 -4.17
C LEU A 155 1.07 0.26 -5.05
N THR A 156 0.55 1.43 -4.67
CA THR A 156 0.81 2.70 -5.36
C THR A 156 1.86 3.51 -4.62
N ASN A 157 2.83 4.09 -5.34
CA ASN A 157 3.89 4.94 -4.78
C ASN A 157 4.71 4.24 -3.67
N LYS A 158 4.92 2.93 -3.77
CA LYS A 158 5.76 2.16 -2.85
C LYS A 158 7.05 1.70 -3.54
N THR A 159 8.14 1.67 -2.77
CA THR A 159 9.41 1.09 -3.21
C THR A 159 9.59 -0.28 -2.56
N LEU A 160 9.85 -1.31 -3.37
CA LEU A 160 10.16 -2.66 -2.90
C LEU A 160 11.69 -2.86 -2.93
N THR A 161 12.37 -2.63 -1.81
CA THR A 161 13.84 -2.71 -1.75
C THR A 161 14.37 -4.14 -1.76
N SER A 162 13.61 -5.10 -1.21
CA SER A 162 14.01 -6.51 -1.16
C SER A 162 12.80 -7.45 -1.21
N PRO A 163 11.97 -7.40 -2.27
CA PRO A 163 10.80 -8.26 -2.38
C PRO A 163 11.22 -9.73 -2.49
N LYS A 164 10.57 -10.60 -1.70
CA LYS A 164 10.60 -12.05 -1.90
C LYS A 164 9.33 -12.47 -2.62
N ILE A 165 9.46 -13.01 -3.82
CA ILE A 165 8.34 -13.54 -4.61
C ILE A 165 8.49 -15.06 -4.63
N GLY A 166 7.53 -15.77 -4.04
CA GLY A 166 7.65 -17.22 -3.81
C GLY A 166 7.33 -18.10 -5.01
N THR A 167 6.59 -17.61 -6.00
CA THR A 167 6.06 -18.43 -7.09
C THR A 167 6.15 -17.76 -8.46
N SER A 168 5.47 -16.63 -8.67
CA SER A 168 5.38 -15.99 -9.98
C SER A 168 5.02 -14.51 -9.92
N ILE A 169 5.32 -13.83 -11.01
CA ILE A 169 4.71 -12.55 -11.41
C ILE A 169 3.61 -12.91 -12.40
N LEU A 170 2.38 -12.48 -12.15
CA LEU A 170 1.21 -12.74 -12.98
C LEU A 170 0.87 -11.51 -13.85
N ASP A 171 0.21 -11.73 -14.98
CA ASP A 171 -0.42 -10.68 -15.78
C ASP A 171 -1.78 -10.24 -15.18
N THR A 172 -2.44 -9.25 -15.79
CA THR A 172 -3.74 -8.73 -15.34
C THR A 172 -4.90 -9.72 -15.47
N ASN A 173 -4.72 -10.79 -16.25
CA ASN A 173 -5.72 -11.85 -16.43
C ASN A 173 -5.47 -13.03 -15.47
N GLY A 174 -4.42 -12.95 -14.64
CA GLY A 174 -4.05 -14.00 -13.68
C GLY A 174 -3.16 -15.10 -14.27
N ASN A 175 -2.65 -14.97 -15.50
CA ASN A 175 -1.73 -15.94 -16.09
C ASN A 175 -0.28 -15.65 -15.67
N GLU A 176 0.60 -16.66 -15.68
CA GLU A 176 2.00 -16.43 -15.35
C GLU A 176 2.74 -15.62 -16.43
N LEU A 177 3.36 -14.51 -16.01
CA LEU A 177 4.28 -13.71 -16.83
C LEU A 177 5.74 -14.13 -16.60
N PHE A 178 6.13 -14.35 -15.35
CA PHE A 178 7.45 -14.85 -14.96
C PHE A 178 7.35 -15.82 -13.80
N LYS A 179 7.99 -16.99 -13.90
CA LYS A 179 8.00 -17.99 -12.81
C LYS A 179 9.33 -17.95 -12.06
N LEU A 180 9.26 -17.94 -10.74
CA LEU A 180 10.38 -17.91 -9.81
C LEU A 180 10.35 -19.19 -8.99
N THR A 181 11.36 -20.04 -9.17
CA THR A 181 11.48 -21.30 -8.44
C THR A 181 12.68 -21.22 -7.53
N ALA A 182 12.47 -21.36 -6.23
CA ALA A 182 13.56 -21.41 -5.27
C ALA A 182 14.45 -22.62 -5.52
N THR A 183 15.77 -22.41 -5.53
CA THR A 183 16.78 -23.45 -5.46
C THR A 183 17.44 -23.35 -4.09
N SER A 184 17.45 -24.44 -3.31
CA SER A 184 17.79 -24.41 -1.88
C SER A 184 19.17 -23.81 -1.55
N SER A 185 20.12 -23.90 -2.48
CA SER A 185 21.47 -23.37 -2.34
C SER A 185 21.88 -22.63 -3.63
N ALA A 186 21.01 -21.77 -4.17
CA ALA A 186 21.34 -20.97 -5.34
C ALA A 186 22.54 -20.05 -5.06
N VAL A 187 23.57 -20.10 -5.93
CA VAL A 187 24.77 -19.24 -5.88
C VAL A 187 24.92 -18.34 -7.10
N ASN A 188 24.15 -18.63 -8.16
CA ASN A 188 24.19 -17.93 -9.44
C ASN A 188 22.76 -17.58 -9.88
N GLU A 189 22.61 -16.44 -10.55
CA GLU A 189 21.34 -15.91 -10.99
C GLU A 189 21.47 -15.08 -12.28
N ILE A 190 20.32 -14.66 -12.81
CA ILE A 190 20.28 -13.67 -13.89
C ILE A 190 20.03 -12.30 -13.26
N THR A 191 20.94 -11.37 -13.52
CA THR A 191 20.69 -9.95 -13.24
C THR A 191 20.11 -9.28 -14.48
N TYR A 192 18.99 -8.57 -14.29
CA TYR A 192 18.41 -7.66 -15.26
C TYR A 192 18.73 -6.21 -14.85
N ASN A 193 19.49 -5.49 -15.67
CA ASN A 193 19.87 -4.12 -15.38
C ASN A 193 19.27 -3.15 -16.40
N ASN A 194 18.68 -2.08 -15.89
CA ASN A 194 18.45 -0.88 -16.70
C ASN A 194 19.80 -0.21 -17.00
N ALA A 195 19.80 0.65 -18.01
CA ALA A 195 20.98 1.34 -18.47
C ALA A 195 20.76 2.85 -18.46
N ALA A 196 21.82 3.63 -18.19
CA ALA A 196 21.80 5.07 -18.39
C ALA A 196 21.55 5.40 -19.88
N THR A 197 21.13 6.63 -20.15
CA THR A 197 20.91 7.09 -21.53
C THR A 197 22.15 6.82 -22.39
N GLY A 198 21.97 6.12 -23.52
CA GLY A 198 23.04 5.75 -24.46
C GLY A 198 23.63 4.35 -24.27
N ASN A 199 23.31 3.67 -23.16
CA ASN A 199 23.72 2.28 -22.92
C ASN A 199 22.57 1.30 -23.18
N LYS A 200 22.91 0.03 -23.40
CA LYS A 200 21.91 -1.04 -23.59
C LYS A 200 21.57 -1.66 -22.23
N PRO A 201 20.28 -1.92 -21.92
CA PRO A 201 19.92 -2.81 -20.83
C PRO A 201 20.58 -4.17 -21.00
N THR A 202 20.83 -4.86 -19.90
CA THR A 202 21.56 -6.13 -19.94
C THR A 202 20.81 -7.24 -19.22
N LEU A 203 20.99 -8.45 -19.75
CA LEU A 203 20.72 -9.72 -19.08
C LEU A 203 22.07 -10.41 -18.89
N THR A 204 22.53 -10.49 -17.65
CA THR A 204 23.87 -11.02 -17.32
C THR A 204 23.76 -12.18 -16.34
N ALA A 205 24.60 -13.19 -16.53
CA ALA A 205 24.84 -14.16 -15.48
C ALA A 205 25.64 -13.46 -14.36
N SER A 206 25.19 -13.63 -13.13
CA SER A 206 25.85 -13.13 -11.93
C SER A 206 25.84 -14.20 -10.84
N GLY A 207 26.63 -14.00 -9.80
CA GLY A 207 26.78 -14.95 -8.71
C GLY A 207 28.19 -14.95 -8.14
N ASP A 208 28.44 -15.88 -7.23
CA ASP A 208 29.74 -16.06 -6.59
C ASP A 208 30.76 -16.81 -7.50
N ASP A 209 30.27 -17.59 -8.46
CA ASP A 209 31.13 -18.33 -9.40
C ASP A 209 31.74 -17.40 -10.46
N SER A 210 33.03 -17.58 -10.77
CA SER A 210 33.76 -16.67 -11.68
C SER A 210 33.47 -16.88 -13.18
N ASN A 211 32.99 -18.06 -13.59
CA ASN A 211 32.80 -18.40 -15.01
C ASN A 211 31.47 -19.13 -15.22
N ILE A 212 30.42 -18.38 -15.55
CA ILE A 212 29.06 -18.91 -15.76
C ILE A 212 28.41 -18.31 -17.02
N GLY A 213 27.53 -19.07 -17.66
CA GLY A 213 26.77 -18.65 -18.83
C GLY A 213 25.26 -18.58 -18.58
N ILE A 214 24.50 -18.06 -19.53
CA ILE A 214 23.03 -18.06 -19.52
C ILE A 214 22.52 -19.14 -20.48
N SER A 215 21.65 -20.01 -19.99
CA SER A 215 20.93 -20.99 -20.83
C SER A 215 19.58 -20.43 -21.30
N ILE A 216 19.32 -20.48 -22.61
CA ILE A 216 18.04 -20.10 -23.23
C ILE A 216 17.53 -21.30 -24.02
N GLN A 217 16.38 -21.85 -23.64
CA GLN A 217 15.84 -23.10 -24.19
C GLN A 217 14.35 -22.98 -24.51
N PRO A 218 13.94 -23.12 -25.79
CA PRO A 218 12.52 -23.19 -26.15
C PRO A 218 11.93 -24.53 -25.75
N LYS A 219 10.60 -24.57 -25.56
CA LYS A 219 9.85 -25.79 -25.22
C LYS A 219 9.30 -26.48 -26.48
N GLY A 220 9.42 -27.81 -26.56
CA GLY A 220 8.84 -28.60 -27.66
C GLY A 220 9.44 -28.21 -29.01
N THR A 221 8.60 -27.96 -30.01
CA THR A 221 9.00 -27.53 -31.37
C THR A 221 9.19 -26.01 -31.49
N GLY A 222 9.18 -25.27 -30.38
CA GLY A 222 9.44 -23.83 -30.39
C GLY A 222 10.87 -23.50 -30.82
N THR A 223 11.06 -22.30 -31.37
CA THR A 223 12.37 -21.76 -31.77
C THR A 223 12.78 -20.63 -30.85
N ILE A 224 14.09 -20.44 -30.66
CA ILE A 224 14.58 -19.15 -30.15
C ILE A 224 14.51 -18.18 -31.30
N THR A 225 13.56 -17.27 -31.23
CA THR A 225 13.47 -16.18 -32.16
C THR A 225 14.28 -15.03 -31.59
N ILE A 226 15.51 -14.90 -32.07
CA ILE A 226 16.23 -13.63 -31.96
C ILE A 226 15.84 -12.85 -33.21
N ASP A 227 14.74 -12.11 -33.08
CA ASP A 227 14.27 -11.29 -34.19
C ASP A 227 15.39 -10.37 -34.65
N ALA A 228 15.52 -10.25 -35.98
CA ALA A 228 16.57 -9.47 -36.62
C ALA A 228 18.02 -9.85 -36.23
N LEU A 229 18.32 -11.15 -36.07
CA LEU A 229 19.61 -11.81 -36.37
C LEU A 229 20.68 -10.87 -37.02
N THR A 230 22.00 -10.90 -36.72
CA THR A 230 22.93 -11.61 -35.80
C THR A 230 24.25 -10.85 -35.92
N PHE A 231 25.06 -10.85 -34.87
CA PHE A 231 26.28 -10.05 -34.84
C PHE A 231 27.55 -10.90 -34.63
N PRO A 232 28.70 -10.51 -35.22
CA PRO A 232 30.02 -10.92 -34.75
C PRO A 232 30.34 -10.16 -33.44
N ALA A 233 30.87 -10.87 -32.43
CA ALA A 233 31.19 -10.32 -31.08
C ALA A 233 32.48 -9.45 -31.04
N ALA A 234 33.25 -9.51 -32.13
CA ALA A 234 34.42 -8.72 -32.54
C ALA A 234 34.55 -8.91 -34.09
N ASP A 235 35.48 -8.24 -34.79
CA ASP A 235 35.58 -7.99 -36.26
C ASP A 235 35.24 -9.11 -37.28
N GLY A 236 35.07 -10.36 -36.84
CA GLY A 236 35.00 -11.53 -37.72
C GLY A 236 36.31 -11.72 -38.48
N SER A 237 36.35 -12.69 -39.38
CA SER A 237 37.44 -12.78 -40.36
C SER A 237 37.19 -11.78 -41.49
N SER A 238 38.26 -11.21 -42.04
CA SER A 238 38.21 -10.40 -43.26
C SER A 238 37.48 -11.18 -44.37
N GLY A 239 36.28 -10.72 -44.74
CA GLY A 239 35.46 -11.28 -45.81
C GLY A 239 34.25 -12.14 -45.43
N GLN A 240 33.86 -12.27 -44.16
CA GLN A 240 32.63 -13.00 -43.77
C GLN A 240 31.34 -12.13 -43.93
N ILE A 241 30.17 -12.75 -44.23
CA ILE A 241 28.88 -12.16 -44.67
C ILE A 241 27.68 -12.90 -44.06
N LEU A 242 26.78 -12.24 -43.32
CA LEU A 242 25.54 -12.84 -42.80
C LEU A 242 24.52 -13.13 -43.93
N GLN A 243 24.54 -14.33 -44.51
CA GLN A 243 23.66 -14.86 -45.53
C GLN A 243 22.39 -15.55 -45.00
N THR A 244 21.27 -15.12 -45.55
CA THR A 244 20.02 -15.90 -45.55
C THR A 244 20.00 -16.92 -46.68
N ASN A 245 19.30 -18.04 -46.45
CA ASN A 245 19.07 -19.06 -47.47
C ASN A 245 17.72 -18.89 -48.20
N GLY A 246 16.96 -17.83 -47.92
CA GLY A 246 15.63 -17.59 -48.51
C GLY A 246 14.44 -18.23 -47.76
N SER A 247 14.66 -18.94 -46.65
CA SER A 247 13.62 -19.65 -45.87
C SER A 247 13.66 -19.35 -44.35
N GLY A 248 13.92 -18.09 -43.98
CA GLY A 248 13.91 -17.65 -42.56
C GLY A 248 15.18 -17.95 -41.75
N VAL A 249 16.22 -18.48 -42.39
CA VAL A 249 17.57 -18.64 -41.82
C VAL A 249 18.50 -17.57 -42.36
N LEU A 250 19.56 -17.28 -41.64
CA LEU A 250 20.24 -16.00 -41.60
C LEU A 250 21.63 -16.35 -40.92
N SER A 251 22.83 -16.11 -41.51
CA SER A 251 24.13 -16.77 -41.11
C SER A 251 25.46 -16.19 -41.67
N PHE A 252 26.58 -16.01 -40.94
CA PHE A 252 27.83 -15.43 -41.51
C PHE A 252 28.64 -16.41 -42.42
N THR A 253 29.13 -16.01 -43.62
CA THR A 253 29.82 -16.83 -44.66
C THR A 253 30.82 -16.04 -45.54
N THR A 254 31.73 -16.65 -46.30
CA THR A 254 32.66 -15.92 -47.20
C THR A 254 32.18 -16.00 -48.67
N PRO A 255 32.19 -14.92 -49.49
CA PRO A 255 31.64 -14.94 -50.86
C PRO A 255 32.38 -15.88 -51.83
N SER A 256 31.66 -16.55 -52.73
CA SER A 256 32.26 -17.30 -53.85
C SER A 256 32.36 -16.43 -55.11
N SER A 257 33.55 -16.35 -55.72
CA SER A 257 33.74 -15.65 -57.01
C SER A 257 33.06 -16.44 -58.14
N GLY A 258 31.95 -15.91 -58.65
CA GLY A 258 30.91 -16.64 -59.39
C GLY A 258 31.20 -17.05 -60.84
N ILE A 259 32.28 -17.76 -61.16
CA ILE A 259 32.39 -18.46 -62.46
C ILE A 259 32.86 -19.90 -62.25
N SER A 260 31.97 -20.87 -62.46
CA SER A 260 32.35 -22.28 -62.39
C SER A 260 33.30 -22.63 -63.53
N MET A 261 34.20 -23.60 -63.30
CA MET A 261 35.25 -23.97 -64.25
C MET A 261 34.74 -24.28 -65.67
N GLY A 262 33.52 -24.79 -65.82
CA GLY A 262 32.91 -25.00 -67.14
C GLY A 262 32.67 -23.71 -67.93
N LYS A 263 32.34 -22.60 -67.26
CA LYS A 263 32.17 -21.28 -67.90
C LYS A 263 33.50 -20.56 -68.14
N ALA A 264 34.50 -20.81 -67.29
CA ALA A 264 35.87 -20.32 -67.53
C ALA A 264 36.49 -20.98 -68.77
N ILE A 265 36.28 -22.29 -68.96
CA ILE A 265 36.74 -23.03 -70.14
C ILE A 265 36.01 -22.55 -71.41
N ALA A 266 34.69 -22.32 -71.35
CA ALA A 266 33.94 -21.80 -72.49
C ALA A 266 34.40 -20.40 -72.94
N ALA A 267 34.79 -19.52 -72.00
CA ALA A 267 35.36 -18.22 -72.33
C ALA A 267 36.76 -18.32 -72.96
N ALA A 268 37.60 -19.24 -72.45
CA ALA A 268 38.93 -19.47 -73.00
C ALA A 268 38.91 -20.04 -74.44
N ILE A 269 37.89 -20.83 -74.80
CA ILE A 269 37.74 -21.40 -76.16
C ILE A 269 37.24 -20.35 -77.17
N VAL A 270 36.45 -19.37 -76.74
CA VAL A 270 35.86 -18.35 -77.64
C VAL A 270 36.84 -17.22 -77.96
N PHE A 271 37.81 -16.96 -77.09
CA PHE A 271 38.74 -15.82 -77.21
C PHE A 271 40.23 -16.22 -77.24
N GLY A 272 40.53 -17.51 -77.32
CA GLY A 272 41.88 -18.08 -77.41
C GLY A 272 42.24 -18.58 -78.79
#